data_AF-A0A0X3PN59-F1
#
_entry.id   AF-A0A0X3PN59-F1
#
_cell.length_a   1.000
_cell.length_b   1.000
_cell.length_c   1.000
_cell.angle_alpha   90.00
_cell.angle_beta   90.00
_cell.angle_gamma   90.00
#
_symmetry.space_group_name_H-M   'P 1'
#
loop_
_entity.id
_entity.type
_entity.pdbx_description
1 polymer ?
#
loop_
_entity_poly.entity_id
_entity_poly.type
_entity_poly.pdbx_seq_one_letter_code
_entity_poly.pdbx_strand_id
1 'polypeptide(L)'
;GSGGILNMGDNSLGKLVKELQKLTVHSASPPEKLTRETNFARWEARCKDYLQGLDARAHSGAILALLDDEVYDLALSAEISAATAPSAVLDGLREILGSFEHPWILQ
;
A
#
# COMPACT_ATOMS: atom_id res chain seq x y z
N GLY A 1 25.64 -44.48 36.06
CA GLY A 1 25.62 -43.01 35.98
C GLY A 1 25.97 -42.59 34.58
N SER A 2 25.13 -41.76 33.97
CA SER A 2 25.44 -40.83 32.87
C SER A 2 24.15 -40.02 32.71
N GLY A 3 24.09 -38.75 33.11
CA GLY A 3 25.04 -37.70 32.73
C GLY A 3 24.49 -37.12 31.43
N GLY A 4 23.59 -36.14 31.58
CA GLY A 4 22.65 -35.71 30.55
C GLY A 4 23.20 -34.82 29.46
N ILE A 5 22.30 -34.40 28.58
CA ILE A 5 22.34 -33.10 27.91
C ILE A 5 20.89 -32.62 27.83
N LEU A 6 20.52 -31.64 28.67
CA LEU A 6 19.29 -30.87 28.49
C LEU A 6 19.47 -30.07 27.20
N ASN A 7 18.79 -30.49 26.14
CA ASN A 7 18.74 -29.81 24.86
C ASN A 7 17.89 -28.53 25.02
N MET A 8 18.47 -27.50 25.64
CA MET A 8 17.79 -26.25 26.01
C MET A 8 18.13 -25.10 25.04
N GLY A 9 18.63 -25.40 23.84
CA GLY A 9 18.92 -24.42 22.79
C GLY A 9 17.79 -24.26 21.75
N ASP A 10 17.01 -25.31 21.52
CA ASP A 10 16.03 -25.35 20.41
C ASP A 10 14.72 -24.62 20.73
N ASN A 11 14.48 -24.24 21.99
CA ASN A 11 13.28 -23.54 22.41
C ASN A 11 13.27 -22.05 22.01
N SER A 12 14.45 -21.44 21.85
CA SER A 12 14.60 -19.99 21.64
C SER A 12 14.58 -19.65 20.17
N LEU A 13 15.21 -20.48 19.33
CA LEU A 13 15.18 -20.36 17.87
C LEU A 13 13.76 -20.60 17.32
N GLY A 14 13.07 -21.66 17.80
CA GLY A 14 11.69 -21.91 17.41
C GLY A 14 10.71 -20.81 17.85
N LYS A 15 10.98 -20.18 18.99
CA LYS A 15 10.21 -19.01 19.47
C LYS A 15 10.50 -17.77 18.63
N LEU A 16 11.76 -17.50 18.30
CA LEU A 16 12.16 -16.40 17.43
C LEU A 16 11.54 -16.52 16.04
N VAL A 17 11.56 -17.72 15.44
CA VAL A 17 10.93 -17.97 14.13
C VAL A 17 9.42 -17.74 14.19
N LYS A 18 8.73 -18.18 15.25
CA LYS A 18 7.29 -17.91 15.41
C LYS A 18 6.97 -16.44 15.56
N GLU A 19 7.77 -15.70 16.33
CA GLU A 19 7.59 -14.25 16.49
C GLU A 19 7.92 -13.50 15.20
N LEU A 20 8.94 -13.92 14.45
CA LEU A 20 9.26 -13.38 13.12
C LEU A 20 8.17 -13.70 12.09
N GLN A 21 7.58 -14.91 12.12
CA GLN A 21 6.46 -15.28 11.27
C GLN A 21 5.20 -14.46 11.61
N LYS A 22 4.93 -14.20 12.90
CA LYS A 22 3.86 -13.27 13.30
C LYS A 22 4.12 -11.85 12.79
N LEU A 23 5.36 -11.35 12.87
CA LEU A 23 5.73 -10.02 12.38
C LEU A 23 5.61 -9.91 10.85
N THR A 24 5.99 -10.95 10.11
CA THR A 24 5.89 -11.01 8.64
C THR A 24 4.44 -10.96 8.13
N VAL A 25 3.46 -11.44 8.90
CA VAL A 25 2.05 -11.48 8.49
C VAL A 25 1.41 -10.08 8.44
N HIS A 26 2.02 -9.07 9.05
CA HIS A 26 1.43 -7.72 9.15
C HIS A 26 1.86 -6.76 8.05
N SER A 27 2.80 -7.14 7.17
CA SER A 27 3.10 -6.35 5.98
C SER A 27 2.04 -6.64 4.93
N ALA A 28 1.06 -5.75 4.79
CA ALA A 28 0.10 -5.84 3.70
C ALA A 28 0.85 -5.88 2.37
N SER A 29 0.55 -6.86 1.52
CA SER A 29 1.10 -6.92 0.17
C SER A 29 0.78 -5.62 -0.57
N PRO A 30 1.70 -5.09 -1.40
CA PRO A 30 1.39 -3.96 -2.26
C PRO A 30 0.09 -4.23 -3.03
N PRO A 31 -0.83 -3.26 -3.12
CA PRO A 31 -2.01 -3.40 -3.96
C PRO A 31 -1.59 -3.49 -5.43
N GLU A 32 -2.50 -3.98 -6.28
CA GLU A 32 -2.33 -3.88 -7.74
C GLU A 32 -2.22 -2.42 -8.18
N LYS A 33 -1.66 -2.22 -9.38
CA LYS A 33 -1.66 -0.90 -10.02
C LYS A 33 -3.09 -0.38 -10.16
N LEU A 34 -3.29 0.90 -9.85
CA LEU A 34 -4.55 1.59 -10.07
C LEU A 34 -4.69 1.90 -11.56
N THR A 35 -5.66 1.27 -12.20
CA THR A 35 -6.09 1.59 -13.58
C THR A 35 -7.43 2.34 -13.57
N ARG A 36 -7.89 2.84 -14.72
CA ARG A 36 -9.21 3.52 -14.81
C ARG A 36 -10.40 2.63 -14.44
N GLU A 37 -10.31 1.33 -14.69
CA GLU A 37 -11.37 0.34 -14.48
C GLU A 37 -11.36 -0.24 -13.06
N THR A 38 -10.30 0.04 -12.31
CA THR A 38 -10.13 -0.47 -10.96
C THR A 38 -11.14 0.21 -10.03
N ASN A 39 -11.85 -0.58 -9.21
CA ASN A 39 -12.70 -0.02 -8.16
C ASN A 39 -11.86 0.80 -7.17
N PHE A 40 -11.96 2.13 -7.27
CA PHE A 40 -11.12 3.06 -6.51
C PHE A 40 -11.30 2.91 -5.01
N ALA A 41 -12.54 2.78 -4.51
CA ALA A 41 -12.80 2.65 -3.06
C ALA A 41 -12.12 1.41 -2.46
N ARG A 42 -12.18 0.27 -3.17
CA ARG A 42 -11.50 -0.96 -2.75
C ARG A 42 -9.98 -0.83 -2.85
N TRP A 43 -9.48 -0.17 -3.89
CA TRP A 43 -8.06 0.06 -4.06
C TRP A 43 -7.50 1.00 -2.98
N GLU A 44 -8.21 2.09 -2.69
CA GLU A 44 -7.83 3.08 -1.67
C GLU A 44 -7.73 2.46 -0.28
N ALA A 45 -8.68 1.59 0.09
CA ALA A 45 -8.61 0.86 1.37
C ALA A 45 -7.33 0.01 1.47
N ARG A 46 -7.03 -0.78 0.42
CA ARG A 46 -5.79 -1.59 0.37
C ARG A 46 -4.52 -0.73 0.36
N CYS A 47 -4.56 0.40 -0.33
CA CYS A 47 -3.44 1.35 -0.37
C CYS A 47 -3.17 1.91 1.04
N LYS A 48 -4.20 2.35 1.77
CA LYS A 48 -4.04 2.85 3.15
C LYS A 48 -3.46 1.79 4.08
N ASP A 49 -3.90 0.54 3.98
CA ASP A 49 -3.34 -0.57 4.77
C ASP A 49 -1.86 -0.83 4.43
N TYR A 50 -1.50 -0.77 3.14
CA TYR A 50 -0.11 -0.89 2.68
C TYR A 50 0.78 0.25 3.20
N LEU A 51 0.27 1.49 3.20
CA LEU A 51 1.02 2.66 3.65
C LEU A 51 1.30 2.66 5.17
N GLN A 52 0.52 1.95 5.99
CA GLN A 52 0.77 1.86 7.44
C GLN A 52 2.16 1.27 7.76
N GLY A 53 2.69 0.42 6.87
CA GLY A 53 4.02 -0.17 7.02
C GLY A 53 5.17 0.71 6.49
N LEU A 54 4.87 1.87 5.88
CA LEU A 54 5.85 2.74 5.24
C LEU A 54 6.08 4.03 6.03
N ASP A 55 7.25 4.62 5.83
CA ASP A 55 7.56 5.95 6.36
C ASP A 55 6.61 7.01 5.77
N ALA A 56 6.04 7.85 6.62
CA ALA A 56 5.08 8.88 6.23
C ALA A 56 5.60 9.80 5.12
N ARG A 57 6.91 10.08 5.07
CA ARG A 57 7.53 10.92 4.03
C ARG A 57 7.54 10.25 2.65
N ALA A 58 7.41 8.92 2.61
CA ALA A 58 7.41 8.14 1.39
C ALA A 58 5.99 7.85 0.87
N HIS A 59 4.94 8.20 1.62
CA HIS A 59 3.56 7.83 1.29
C HIS A 59 3.12 8.33 -0.08
N SER A 60 3.34 9.61 -0.40
CA SER A 60 2.95 10.16 -1.70
C SER A 60 3.67 9.49 -2.86
N GLY A 61 4.98 9.27 -2.73
CA GLY A 61 5.76 8.54 -3.73
C GLY A 61 5.31 7.08 -3.88
N ALA A 62 4.96 6.42 -2.77
CA ALA A 62 4.45 5.05 -2.79
C ALA A 62 3.07 4.97 -3.46
N ILE A 63 2.18 5.94 -3.21
CA ILE A 63 0.88 6.03 -3.92
C ILE A 63 1.11 6.17 -5.42
N LEU A 64 2.01 7.06 -5.84
CA LEU A 64 2.32 7.29 -7.25
C LEU A 64 2.95 6.07 -7.93
N ALA A 65 3.78 5.31 -7.24
CA ALA A 65 4.36 4.07 -7.77
C ALA A 65 3.33 2.96 -7.97
N LEU A 66 2.16 3.07 -7.32
CA LEU A 66 1.04 2.15 -7.46
C LEU A 66 0.06 2.58 -8.55
N LEU A 67 0.34 3.64 -9.31
CA LEU A 67 -0.47 4.02 -10.46
C LEU A 67 -0.03 3.23 -11.70
N ASP A 68 -0.97 2.93 -12.59
CA ASP A 68 -0.62 2.60 -13.95
C ASP A 68 -0.12 3.84 -14.70
N ASP A 69 0.50 3.63 -15.85
CA ASP A 69 1.20 4.70 -16.56
C ASP A 69 0.20 5.77 -17.05
N GLU A 70 -1.01 5.36 -17.43
CA GLU A 70 -2.05 6.29 -17.86
C GLU A 70 -2.61 7.14 -16.70
N VAL A 71 -2.92 6.53 -15.56
CA VAL A 71 -3.39 7.26 -14.37
C VAL A 71 -2.27 8.14 -13.79
N TYR A 72 -1.01 7.73 -13.90
CA TYR A 72 0.14 8.53 -13.49
C TYR A 72 0.27 9.80 -14.34
N ASP A 73 0.16 9.70 -15.67
CA ASP A 73 0.23 10.85 -16.57
C ASP A 73 -0.93 11.84 -16.33
N LEU A 74 -2.12 11.33 -16.02
CA LEU A 74 -3.26 12.17 -15.62
C LEU A 74 -3.01 12.89 -14.30
N ALA A 75 -2.46 12.19 -13.30
CA ALA A 75 -2.10 12.78 -12.01
C ALA A 75 -1.07 13.90 -12.19
N LEU A 76 -0.04 13.68 -13.01
CA LEU A 76 0.94 14.71 -13.35
C LEU A 76 0.31 15.91 -14.08
N SER A 77 -0.63 15.66 -14.99
CA SER A 77 -1.37 16.71 -15.71
C SER A 77 -2.24 17.56 -14.77
N ALA A 78 -2.65 17.00 -13.63
CA ALA A 78 -3.36 17.68 -12.55
C ALA A 78 -2.42 18.24 -11.46
N GLU A 79 -1.11 18.33 -11.73
CA GLU A 79 -0.09 18.83 -10.80
C GLU A 79 0.07 18.00 -9.51
N ILE A 80 -0.41 16.75 -9.52
CA ILE A 80 -0.23 15.81 -8.41
C ILE A 80 1.14 15.16 -8.53
N SER A 81 1.97 15.28 -7.49
CA SER A 81 3.33 14.74 -7.46
C SER A 81 3.69 14.18 -6.09
N ALA A 82 4.91 13.64 -5.95
CA ALA A 82 5.39 13.11 -4.68
C ALA A 82 5.53 14.18 -3.58
N ALA A 83 5.55 15.47 -3.97
CA ALA A 83 5.55 16.59 -3.03
C ALA A 83 4.14 16.93 -2.48
N THR A 84 3.09 16.45 -3.13
CA THR A 84 1.70 16.64 -2.71
C THR A 84 1.42 15.83 -1.46
N ALA A 85 0.63 16.36 -0.52
CA ALA A 85 0.24 15.62 0.68
C ALA A 85 -0.49 14.31 0.31
N PRO A 86 -0.25 13.18 1.00
CA PRO A 86 -0.83 11.89 0.63
C PRO A 86 -2.36 11.89 0.53
N SER A 87 -3.05 12.63 1.41
CA SER A 87 -4.50 12.79 1.36
C SER A 87 -4.96 13.53 0.10
N ALA A 88 -4.27 14.62 -0.26
CA ALA A 88 -4.56 15.39 -1.46
C ALA A 88 -4.25 14.60 -2.74
N VAL A 89 -3.26 13.69 -2.71
CA VAL A 89 -3.03 12.74 -3.81
C VAL A 89 -4.26 11.83 -3.97
N LEU A 90 -4.75 11.21 -2.90
CA LEU A 90 -5.92 10.31 -2.97
C LEU A 90 -7.20 11.05 -3.39
N ASP A 91 -7.42 12.26 -2.88
CA ASP A 91 -8.59 13.08 -3.24
C ASP A 91 -8.54 13.50 -4.71
N GLY A 92 -7.37 13.94 -5.20
CA GLY A 92 -7.19 14.28 -6.61
C GLY A 92 -7.35 13.08 -7.54
N LEU A 93 -6.84 11.90 -7.16
CA LEU A 93 -7.07 10.66 -7.90
C LEU A 93 -8.55 10.28 -7.95
N ARG A 94 -9.28 10.46 -6.83
CA ARG A 94 -10.73 10.25 -6.79
C ARG A 94 -11.45 11.19 -7.76
N GLU A 95 -11.06 12.46 -7.81
CA GLU A 95 -11.66 13.44 -8.71
C GLU A 95 -11.39 13.09 -10.18
N ILE A 96 -10.15 12.77 -10.52
CA ILE A 96 -9.75 12.34 -11.87
C ILE A 96 -10.58 11.14 -12.31
N LEU A 97 -10.61 10.08 -11.49
CA LEU A 97 -11.29 8.83 -11.83
C LEU A 97 -12.82 8.93 -11.77
N GLY A 98 -13.36 9.66 -10.79
CA GLY A 98 -14.78 9.93 -10.67
C GLY A 98 -15.33 10.78 -11.82
N SER A 99 -14.49 11.65 -12.41
CA SER A 99 -14.84 12.39 -13.61
C SER A 99 -15.01 11.49 -14.84
N PHE A 100 -14.43 10.29 -14.88
CA PHE A 100 -14.63 9.32 -15.95
C PHE A 100 -15.92 8.50 -15.82
N GLU A 101 -16.47 8.34 -14.60
CA GLU A 101 -17.74 7.61 -14.39
C GLU A 101 -18.97 8.39 -14.88
N HIS A 102 -18.83 9.69 -15.20
CA HIS A 102 -19.92 10.55 -15.63
C HIS A 102 -19.65 11.37 -16.91
N PRO A 103 -19.62 10.75 -18.10
CA PRO A 103 -19.53 11.49 -19.36
C PRO A 103 -20.79 12.29 -19.73
N TRP A 104 -21.88 12.23 -18.95
CA TRP A 104 -23.21 12.74 -19.36
C TRP A 104 -23.85 13.84 -18.50
N ILE A 105 -23.16 14.47 -17.54
CA ILE A 105 -23.69 15.68 -16.89
C ILE A 105 -23.21 16.92 -17.67
N LEU A 106 -23.72 17.04 -18.89
CA LEU A 106 -23.87 18.29 -19.61
C LEU A 106 -25.36 18.42 -19.97
N GLN A 107 -26.14 18.97 -19.06
CA GLN A 107 -27.43 19.61 -19.34
C GLN A 107 -27.60 20.84 -18.46
#